data_AF-R0CPQ9-F1
#
_entry.id   AF-R0CPQ9-F1
#
_cell.length_a   1.000
_cell.length_b   1.000
_cell.length_c   1.000
_cell.angle_alpha   90.00
_cell.angle_beta   90.00
_cell.angle_gamma   90.00
#
_symmetry.space_group_name_H-M   'P 1'
#
loop_
_entity.id
_entity.type
_entity.pdbx_description
1 polymer ?
#
loop_
_entity_poly.entity_id
_entity_poly.type
_entity_poly.pdbx_seq_one_letter_code
_entity_poly.pdbx_strand_id
1 'polypeptide(L)'
;MKAMPMLAAVVVAAAAAVAQPSFARAPRHQNYSQAPEESALVEHGHYINRQGHDVQSPAHSKDGSVPNGATAKCRDGSYSFSESHRGTCSRHGGVAGWL
;
A
#
# COMPACT_ATOMS: atom_id res chain seq x y z
N MET A 1 7.79 58.93 50.35
CA MET A 1 9.06 58.99 49.59
C MET A 1 9.63 57.60 49.44
N LYS A 2 9.39 56.93 48.30
CA LYS A 2 10.40 56.18 47.53
C LYS A 2 9.71 55.66 46.26
N ALA A 3 10.33 55.95 45.13
CA ALA A 3 9.82 55.75 43.78
C ALA A 3 9.79 54.28 43.36
N MET A 4 8.83 53.94 42.48
CA MET A 4 8.94 52.78 41.58
C MET A 4 9.92 53.09 40.44
N PRO A 5 10.57 52.06 39.90
CA PRO A 5 10.61 51.97 38.44
C PRO A 5 10.15 50.59 37.95
N MET A 6 9.15 50.63 37.06
CA MET A 6 8.85 49.61 36.06
C MET A 6 10.02 49.51 35.08
N LEU A 7 10.57 48.32 34.87
CA LEU A 7 11.34 47.88 33.69
C LEU A 7 11.14 46.36 33.62
N ALA A 8 10.15 45.88 32.86
CA ALA A 8 10.22 45.58 31.43
C ALA A 8 11.15 44.39 31.11
N ALA A 9 10.50 43.32 30.67
CA ALA A 9 10.94 42.34 29.67
C ALA A 9 12.24 41.54 29.91
N VAL A 10 12.07 40.26 30.22
CA VAL A 10 12.77 39.22 29.46
C VAL A 10 11.74 38.19 29.02
N VAL A 11 11.03 38.50 27.94
CA VAL A 11 10.41 37.48 27.10
C VAL A 11 11.55 36.85 26.31
N VAL A 12 12.00 35.67 26.70
CA VAL A 12 12.60 34.73 25.75
C VAL A 12 11.82 33.44 25.87
N ALA A 13 10.66 33.45 25.22
CA ALA A 13 9.95 32.22 24.91
C ALA A 13 10.91 31.31 24.13
N ALA A 14 11.08 30.09 24.62
CA ALA A 14 11.90 29.07 24.00
C ALA A 14 11.34 28.71 22.60
N ALA A 15 11.81 29.40 21.57
CA ALA A 15 11.53 29.04 20.19
C ALA A 15 12.58 28.01 19.73
N ALA A 16 12.52 26.80 20.28
CA ALA A 16 13.12 25.64 19.64
C ALA A 16 12.24 25.30 18.41
N ALA A 17 12.35 26.10 17.36
CA ALA A 17 11.85 25.75 16.04
C ALA A 17 12.77 24.66 15.50
N VAL A 18 12.56 23.42 15.96
CA VAL A 18 13.07 22.23 15.30
C VAL A 18 12.56 22.28 13.87
N ALA A 19 13.44 22.65 12.94
CA ALA A 19 13.23 22.46 11.52
C ALA A 19 13.13 20.94 11.31
N GLN A 20 11.93 20.41 11.45
CA GLN A 20 11.67 19.02 11.10
C GLN A 20 11.86 18.94 9.58
N PRO A 21 12.84 18.18 9.08
CA PRO A 21 12.84 17.85 7.67
C PRO A 21 11.52 17.15 7.40
N SER A 22 10.70 17.75 6.55
CA SER A 22 9.53 17.11 5.95
C SER A 22 10.04 15.97 5.07
N PHE A 23 10.50 14.88 5.69
CA PHE A 23 10.63 13.62 4.99
C PHE A 23 9.23 13.32 4.50
N ALA A 24 9.04 13.43 3.19
CA ALA A 24 7.82 13.01 2.52
C ALA A 24 7.46 11.65 3.10
N ARG A 25 6.35 11.60 3.84
CA ARG A 25 5.87 10.37 4.43
C ARG A 25 5.56 9.48 3.23
N ALA A 26 6.43 8.51 2.97
CA ALA A 26 6.16 7.48 1.97
C ALA A 26 4.74 6.99 2.23
N PRO A 27 3.89 6.85 1.19
CA PRO A 27 2.54 6.37 1.39
C PRO A 27 2.65 5.05 2.14
N ARG A 28 2.24 5.08 3.42
CA ARG A 28 2.09 3.84 4.17
C ARG A 28 0.98 3.12 3.42
N HIS A 29 1.30 1.99 2.78
CA HIS A 29 0.31 1.03 2.30
C HIS A 29 -0.42 0.50 3.55
N GLN A 30 -1.35 1.29 4.10
CA GLN A 30 -2.11 0.99 5.33
C GLN A 30 -3.31 0.10 5.06
N ASN A 31 -3.42 -0.48 3.87
CA ASN A 31 -4.59 -1.25 3.48
C ASN A 31 -4.20 -2.60 2.84
N TYR A 32 -3.20 -3.27 3.40
CA TYR A 32 -2.86 -4.65 3.08
C TYR A 32 -3.34 -5.54 4.23
N SER A 33 -4.65 -5.57 4.45
CA SER A 33 -5.25 -6.51 5.43
C SER A 33 -5.75 -7.79 4.78
N GLN A 34 -5.66 -7.93 3.44
CA GLN A 34 -6.19 -9.08 2.72
C GLN A 34 -5.35 -9.56 1.55
N ALA A 35 -4.20 -8.95 1.31
CA ALA A 35 -3.48 -9.27 0.11
C ALA A 35 -2.64 -10.55 0.32
N PRO A 36 -2.44 -11.32 -0.77
CA PRO A 36 -2.02 -12.70 -0.71
C PRO A 36 -0.81 -12.91 0.19
N GLU A 37 -0.76 -14.12 0.79
CA GLU A 37 0.44 -14.66 1.41
C GLU A 37 1.54 -14.71 0.35
N GLU A 38 2.29 -13.62 0.23
CA GLU A 38 3.28 -13.40 -0.82
C GLU A 38 4.35 -14.50 -0.83
N SER A 39 4.62 -15.06 0.35
CA SER A 39 5.47 -16.21 0.57
C SER A 39 5.06 -17.45 -0.24
N ALA A 40 3.77 -17.62 -0.54
CA ALA A 40 3.23 -18.72 -1.32
C ALA A 40 3.28 -18.48 -2.84
N LEU A 41 3.61 -17.26 -3.29
CA LEU A 41 3.61 -16.87 -4.69
C LEU A 41 5.03 -16.90 -5.29
N VAL A 42 5.13 -17.21 -6.58
CA VAL A 42 6.39 -17.18 -7.34
C VAL A 42 6.71 -15.76 -7.78
N GLU A 43 5.73 -15.05 -8.34
CA GLU A 43 5.86 -13.66 -8.75
C GLU A 43 5.37 -12.70 -7.67
N HIS A 44 6.07 -11.56 -7.53
CA HIS A 44 5.85 -10.60 -6.45
C HIS A 44 5.47 -9.18 -6.93
N GLY A 45 4.90 -9.10 -8.13
CA GLY A 45 4.56 -7.83 -8.75
C GLY A 45 3.21 -7.31 -8.29
N HIS A 46 3.05 -5.99 -8.20
CA HIS A 46 1.78 -5.33 -7.93
C HIS A 46 1.47 -4.28 -9.00
N TYR A 47 0.20 -3.90 -9.12
CA TYR A 47 -0.24 -2.80 -9.96
C TYR A 47 -1.35 -2.01 -9.28
N ILE A 48 -1.47 -0.74 -9.63
CA ILE A 48 -2.61 0.08 -9.18
C ILE A 48 -3.75 -0.08 -10.18
N ASN A 49 -4.91 -0.55 -9.71
CA ASN A 49 -6.08 -0.69 -10.56
C ASN A 49 -6.78 0.67 -10.79
N ARG A 50 -7.86 0.69 -11.57
CA ARG A 50 -8.60 1.93 -11.87
C ARG A 50 -9.29 2.56 -10.65
N GLN A 51 -9.51 1.78 -9.60
CA GLN A 51 -10.06 2.22 -8.32
C GLN A 51 -8.99 2.84 -7.43
N GLY A 52 -7.71 2.77 -7.82
CA GLY A 52 -6.59 3.26 -7.01
C GLY A 52 -6.10 2.24 -5.97
N HIS A 53 -6.57 0.99 -6.03
CA HIS A 53 -6.13 -0.06 -5.12
C HIS A 53 -4.84 -0.71 -5.61
N ASP A 54 -3.93 -0.97 -4.68
CA ASP A 54 -2.73 -1.79 -4.91
C ASP A 54 -3.13 -3.27 -4.93
N VAL A 55 -2.97 -3.91 -6.09
CA VAL A 55 -3.43 -5.27 -6.34
C VAL A 55 -2.26 -6.13 -6.81
N GLN A 56 -2.16 -7.34 -6.26
CA GLN A 56 -1.18 -8.32 -6.71
C GLN A 56 -1.37 -8.65 -8.19
N SER A 57 -0.29 -8.60 -8.95
CA SER A 57 -0.27 -9.05 -10.34
C SER A 57 -0.50 -10.56 -10.41
N PRO A 58 -1.02 -11.11 -11.52
CA PRO A 58 -1.18 -12.55 -11.64
C PRO A 58 0.12 -13.30 -11.33
N ALA A 59 0.02 -14.30 -10.46
CA ALA A 59 1.17 -15.04 -9.95
C ALA A 59 0.86 -16.53 -9.80
N HIS A 60 1.85 -17.38 -10.02
CA HIS A 60 1.78 -18.81 -9.78
C HIS A 60 1.93 -19.10 -8.29
N SER A 61 1.18 -20.10 -7.80
CA SER A 61 1.42 -20.64 -6.46
C SER A 61 2.59 -21.62 -6.48
N LYS A 62 3.43 -21.58 -5.45
CA LYS A 62 4.58 -22.49 -5.28
C LYS A 62 4.17 -23.95 -5.11
N ASP A 63 3.05 -24.20 -4.46
CA ASP A 63 2.54 -25.54 -4.15
C ASP A 63 1.36 -25.95 -5.05
N GLY A 64 0.96 -25.09 -5.98
CA GLY A 64 -0.19 -25.28 -6.85
C GLY A 64 -1.56 -25.08 -6.19
N SER A 65 -1.62 -24.85 -4.87
CA SER A 65 -2.85 -24.51 -4.16
C SER A 65 -3.36 -23.14 -4.57
N VAL A 66 -4.63 -22.86 -4.25
CA VAL A 66 -5.24 -21.54 -4.52
C VAL A 66 -4.72 -20.55 -3.47
N PRO A 67 -3.98 -19.49 -3.86
CA PRO A 67 -3.52 -18.48 -2.92
C PRO A 67 -4.70 -17.72 -2.31
N ASN A 68 -4.53 -17.28 -1.06
CA ASN A 68 -5.53 -16.42 -0.42
C ASN A 68 -5.71 -15.12 -1.21
N GLY A 69 -6.96 -14.68 -1.38
CA GLY A 69 -7.30 -13.46 -2.11
C GLY A 69 -7.31 -13.60 -3.63
N ALA A 70 -6.96 -14.77 -4.19
CA ALA A 70 -7.12 -15.01 -5.62
C ALA A 70 -8.61 -15.04 -5.99
N THR A 71 -8.98 -14.30 -7.04
CA THR A 71 -10.35 -14.19 -7.56
C THR A 71 -10.57 -15.02 -8.83
N ALA A 72 -9.49 -15.41 -9.51
CA ALA A 72 -9.56 -16.24 -10.71
C ALA A 72 -8.30 -17.07 -10.93
N LYS A 73 -8.45 -18.18 -11.68
CA LYS A 73 -7.35 -18.93 -12.28
C LYS A 73 -7.26 -18.60 -13.77
N CYS A 74 -6.08 -18.18 -14.22
CA CYS A 74 -5.79 -17.90 -15.63
C CYS A 74 -5.44 -19.19 -16.39
N ARG A 75 -5.52 -19.16 -17.73
CA ARG A 75 -5.22 -20.33 -18.58
C ARG A 75 -3.74 -20.72 -18.61
N ASP A 76 -2.84 -19.80 -18.32
CA ASP A 76 -1.41 -20.10 -18.18
C ASP A 76 -1.04 -20.74 -16.83
N GLY A 77 -2.00 -20.87 -15.92
CA GLY A 77 -1.80 -21.47 -14.59
C GLY A 77 -1.56 -20.47 -13.47
N SER A 78 -1.41 -19.18 -13.78
CA SER A 78 -1.33 -18.12 -12.77
C SER A 78 -2.68 -17.85 -12.11
N TYR A 79 -2.65 -17.32 -10.89
CA TYR A 79 -3.82 -16.87 -10.14
C TYR A 79 -3.91 -15.35 -10.20
N SER A 80 -5.09 -14.83 -10.53
CA SER A 80 -5.36 -13.40 -10.58
C SER A 80 -5.98 -12.92 -9.27
N PHE A 81 -5.58 -11.72 -8.85
CA PHE A 81 -6.12 -11.02 -7.68
C PHE A 81 -6.96 -9.80 -8.08
N SER A 82 -7.36 -9.73 -9.36
CA SER A 82 -8.09 -8.57 -9.87
C SER A 82 -9.49 -8.48 -9.25
N GLU A 83 -9.85 -7.28 -8.81
CA GLU A 83 -11.17 -6.94 -8.27
C GLU A 83 -12.25 -6.74 -9.36
N SER A 84 -11.86 -6.78 -10.64
CA SER A 84 -12.74 -6.56 -11.78
C SER A 84 -12.67 -7.74 -12.74
N HIS A 85 -13.82 -8.20 -13.26
CA HIS A 85 -13.87 -9.26 -14.27
C HIS A 85 -13.47 -8.82 -15.68
N ARG A 86 -13.56 -7.52 -15.98
CA ARG A 86 -13.23 -7.00 -17.31
C ARG A 86 -11.72 -7.01 -17.51
N GLY A 87 -11.26 -7.77 -18.50
CA GLY A 87 -9.85 -7.86 -18.87
C GLY A 87 -9.01 -8.78 -17.99
N THR A 88 -9.60 -9.45 -17.00
CA THR A 88 -8.91 -10.42 -16.14
C THR A 88 -8.27 -11.52 -16.97
N CYS A 89 -7.02 -11.85 -16.65
CA CYS A 89 -6.22 -12.84 -17.37
C CYS A 89 -6.06 -12.57 -18.88
N SER A 90 -6.38 -11.38 -19.41
CA SER A 90 -6.27 -11.09 -20.85
C SER A 90 -4.87 -11.31 -21.41
N ARG A 91 -3.83 -10.97 -20.64
CA ARG A 91 -2.41 -11.22 -20.95
C ARG A 91 -1.97 -12.67 -20.70
N HIS A 92 -2.83 -13.45 -20.06
CA HIS A 92 -2.58 -14.81 -19.55
C HIS A 92 -3.52 -15.83 -20.21
N GLY A 93 -3.98 -15.55 -21.43
CA GLY A 93 -4.84 -16.44 -22.23
C GLY A 93 -6.32 -16.44 -21.86
N GLY A 94 -6.76 -15.56 -20.98
CA GLY A 94 -8.11 -15.48 -20.45
C GLY A 94 -8.31 -16.31 -19.18
N VAL A 95 -9.50 -16.19 -18.61
CA VAL A 95 -9.88 -16.87 -17.36
C VAL A 95 -10.20 -18.34 -17.65
N ALA A 96 -9.58 -19.24 -16.90
CA ALA A 96 -9.91 -20.66 -16.90
C ALA A 96 -11.07 -20.96 -15.93
N GLY A 97 -11.12 -20.27 -14.79
CA GLY A 97 -12.22 -20.35 -13.83
C GLY A 97 -12.17 -19.21 -12.82
N TRP A 98 -13.34 -18.81 -12.31
CA TRP A 98 -13.49 -17.87 -11.20
C TRP A 98 -13.49 -18.64 -9.87
N LEU A 99 -13.01 -18.01 -8.79
CA LEU A 99 -12.80 -18.60 -7.47
C LEU A 99 -13.72 -17.96 -6.41
#